data_AF-A0AAV5YPJ4-F1
#
_entry.id   AF-A0AAV5YPJ4-F1
#
_cell.length_a   1.000
_cell.length_b   1.000
_cell.length_c   1.000
_cell.angle_alpha   90.00
_cell.angle_beta   90.00
_cell.angle_gamma   90.00
#
_symmetry.space_group_name_H-M   'P 1'
#
loop_
_entity.id
_entity.type
_entity.pdbx_description
1 polymer ?
#
loop_
_entity_poly.entity_id
_entity_poly.type
_entity_poly.pdbx_seq_one_letter_code
_entity_poly.pdbx_strand_id
1 'polypeptide(L)'
;PSALGWIGLGLSLAGTVSLSGGGGGGRLGRLRALFSRRDALDALGAAFFLGFLAAVDRYGALRIGPPSYLVCAHGGAAGVAALVALATTPRGFGESFSPPNLLTVVGHGLLGVTGTGMQTSAMTLAPAAYVNAIRRMSAVLAVLLGRALFREPDLARRLTAALLACAGAACLLLA
;
A
#
# COMPACT_ATOMS: atom_id res chain seq x y z
N PRO A 1 -16.12 1.50 16.30
CA PRO A 1 -15.02 2.47 16.50
C PRO A 1 -15.32 3.41 17.65
N SER A 2 -14.35 3.65 18.55
CA SER A 2 -14.42 4.70 19.57
C SER A 2 -14.36 6.09 18.91
N ALA A 3 -14.72 7.15 19.64
CA ALA A 3 -14.71 8.53 19.13
C ALA A 3 -13.33 8.97 18.59
N LEU A 4 -12.25 8.50 19.22
CA LEU A 4 -10.87 8.67 18.77
C LEU A 4 -10.59 8.00 17.42
N GLY A 5 -11.23 6.86 17.15
CA GLY A 5 -11.08 6.13 15.89
C GLY A 5 -11.66 6.89 14.70
N TRP A 6 -12.80 7.58 14.90
CA TRP A 6 -13.38 8.45 13.88
C TRP A 6 -12.51 9.67 13.57
N ILE A 7 -11.91 10.27 14.61
CA ILE A 7 -10.96 11.38 14.46
C ILE A 7 -9.72 10.94 13.68
N GLY A 8 -9.15 9.77 14.03
CA GLY A 8 -7.99 9.22 13.33
C GLY A 8 -8.26 8.85 11.87
N LEU A 9 -9.47 8.34 11.57
CA LEU A 9 -9.92 8.11 10.19
C LEU A 9 -9.98 9.43 9.39
N GLY A 10 -10.57 10.48 9.99
CA GLY A 10 -10.66 11.81 9.39
C GLY A 10 -9.29 12.43 9.11
N LEU A 11 -8.35 12.33 10.06
CA LEU A 11 -6.98 12.81 9.89
C LEU A 11 -6.23 12.04 8.80
N SER A 12 -6.38 10.70 8.78
CA SER A 12 -5.74 9.84 7.79
C SER A 12 -6.24 10.16 6.38
N LEU A 13 -7.55 10.40 6.20
CA LEU A 13 -8.15 10.80 4.94
C LEU A 13 -7.70 12.22 4.52
N ALA A 14 -7.64 13.16 5.46
CA ALA A 14 -7.18 14.52 5.18
C ALA A 14 -5.70 14.54 4.75
N GLY A 15 -4.85 13.75 5.41
CA GLY A 15 -3.44 13.58 5.07
C GLY A 15 -3.24 12.98 3.67
N THR A 16 -3.92 11.89 3.34
CA THR A 16 -3.80 11.25 2.01
C THR A 16 -4.34 12.13 0.88
N VAL A 17 -5.45 12.84 1.09
CA VAL A 17 -5.99 13.81 0.12
C VAL A 17 -5.04 15.01 -0.06
N SER A 18 -4.40 15.48 1.01
CA SER A 18 -3.39 16.54 0.94
C SER A 18 -2.12 16.10 0.21
N LEU A 19 -1.75 14.83 0.33
CA LEU A 19 -0.61 14.23 -0.37
C LEU A 19 -0.86 14.11 -1.87
N SER A 20 -2.12 13.86 -2.26
CA SER A 20 -2.57 13.66 -3.64
C SER A 20 -2.90 14.97 -4.39
N GLY A 21 -3.26 16.05 -3.69
CA GLY A 21 -3.82 17.26 -4.32
C GLY A 21 -2.79 18.34 -4.69
N GLY A 22 -2.63 18.60 -5.98
CA GLY A 22 -2.21 19.89 -6.56
C GLY A 22 -3.29 20.98 -6.41
N GLY A 23 -2.88 22.25 -6.57
CA GLY A 23 -3.65 23.43 -6.16
C GLY A 23 -4.96 23.71 -6.92
N GLY A 24 -5.85 24.49 -6.28
CA GLY A 24 -6.79 25.36 -7.01
C GLY A 24 -8.29 25.06 -7.04
N GLY A 25 -8.88 24.23 -6.16
CA GLY A 25 -10.35 24.04 -6.15
C GLY A 25 -10.90 23.50 -4.83
N GLY A 26 -12.06 24.03 -4.38
CA GLY A 26 -12.70 23.69 -3.10
C GLY A 26 -12.95 22.19 -2.88
N ARG A 27 -13.01 21.74 -1.61
CA ARG A 27 -13.06 20.31 -1.20
C ARG A 27 -14.20 19.53 -1.86
N LEU A 28 -15.40 20.12 -1.98
CA LEU A 28 -16.56 19.49 -2.62
C LEU A 28 -16.43 19.38 -4.15
N GLY A 29 -15.84 20.38 -4.81
CA GLY A 29 -15.57 20.33 -6.26
C GLY A 29 -14.54 19.27 -6.62
N ARG A 30 -13.53 19.06 -5.76
CA ARG A 30 -12.53 17.99 -5.91
C ARG A 30 -13.12 16.60 -5.72
N LEU A 31 -13.99 16.40 -4.72
CA LEU A 31 -14.69 15.12 -4.53
C LEU A 31 -15.57 14.78 -5.73
N ARG A 32 -16.33 15.75 -6.24
CA ARG A 32 -17.17 15.54 -7.43
C ARG A 32 -16.35 15.27 -8.70
N ALA A 33 -15.21 15.94 -8.85
CA ALA A 33 -14.28 15.71 -9.95
C ALA A 33 -13.55 14.36 -9.87
N LEU A 34 -13.29 13.84 -8.67
CA LEU A 34 -12.75 12.49 -8.46
C LEU A 34 -13.72 11.42 -8.96
N PHE A 35 -15.01 11.52 -8.65
CA PHE A 35 -16.02 10.57 -9.15
C PHE A 35 -16.28 10.67 -10.66
N SER A 36 -15.82 11.74 -11.31
CA SER A 36 -15.94 11.90 -12.76
C SER A 36 -14.74 11.35 -13.55
N ARG A 37 -13.63 11.02 -12.88
CA ARG A 37 -12.41 10.50 -13.52
C ARG A 37 -12.34 8.98 -13.41
N ARG A 38 -12.19 8.30 -14.53
CA ARG A 38 -12.12 6.83 -14.60
C ARG A 38 -10.95 6.28 -13.77
N ASP A 39 -9.77 6.91 -13.87
CA ASP A 39 -8.58 6.52 -13.10
C ASP A 39 -8.79 6.62 -11.58
N ALA A 40 -9.59 7.60 -11.13
CA ALA A 40 -9.92 7.76 -9.72
C ALA A 40 -10.93 6.73 -9.23
N LEU A 41 -11.86 6.31 -10.09
CA LEU A 41 -12.76 5.19 -9.81
C LEU A 41 -12.01 3.85 -9.78
N ASP A 42 -11.03 3.65 -10.67
CA ASP A 42 -10.16 2.47 -10.66
C ASP A 42 -9.33 2.41 -9.38
N ALA A 43 -8.76 3.54 -8.94
CA ALA A 43 -8.05 3.64 -7.67
C ALA A 43 -8.97 3.40 -6.46
N LEU A 44 -10.21 3.88 -6.50
CA LEU A 44 -11.20 3.65 -5.43
C LEU A 44 -11.62 2.17 -5.39
N GLY A 45 -11.85 1.55 -6.55
CA GLY A 45 -12.11 0.13 -6.69
C GLY A 45 -10.96 -0.69 -6.14
N ALA A 46 -9.72 -0.38 -6.53
CA ALA A 46 -8.52 -1.01 -6.00
C ALA A 46 -8.42 -0.86 -4.48
N ALA A 47 -8.68 0.34 -3.93
CA ALA A 47 -8.66 0.56 -2.48
C ALA A 47 -9.71 -0.27 -1.74
N PHE A 48 -10.91 -0.41 -2.31
CA PHE A 48 -11.97 -1.26 -1.75
C PHE A 48 -11.55 -2.74 -1.76
N PHE A 49 -11.10 -3.26 -2.90
CA PHE A 49 -10.66 -4.64 -3.02
C PHE A 49 -9.45 -4.94 -2.15
N LEU A 50 -8.48 -4.03 -2.05
CA LEU A 50 -7.32 -4.17 -1.16
C LEU A 50 -7.74 -4.15 0.32
N GLY A 51 -8.72 -3.32 0.68
CA GLY A 51 -9.29 -3.30 2.04
C GLY A 51 -10.01 -4.61 2.40
N PHE A 52 -10.80 -5.14 1.46
CA PHE A 52 -11.46 -6.43 1.61
C PHE A 52 -10.44 -7.58 1.69
N LEU A 53 -9.44 -7.58 0.80
CA LEU A 53 -8.35 -8.55 0.79
C LEU A 53 -7.60 -8.55 2.12
N ALA A 54 -7.32 -7.38 2.71
CA ALA A 54 -6.67 -7.31 4.03
C ALA A 54 -7.49 -7.96 5.16
N ALA A 55 -8.83 -7.94 5.08
CA ALA A 55 -9.69 -8.65 6.03
C ALA A 55 -9.65 -10.16 5.81
N VAL A 56 -9.66 -10.60 4.54
CA VAL A 56 -9.48 -12.01 4.16
C VAL A 56 -8.11 -12.52 4.58
N ASP A 57 -7.05 -11.73 4.39
CA ASP A 57 -5.67 -12.03 4.78
C ASP A 57 -5.58 -12.31 6.28
N ARG A 58 -6.18 -11.45 7.09
CA ARG A 58 -6.22 -11.64 8.54
C ARG A 58 -6.97 -12.91 8.92
N TYR A 59 -8.11 -13.17 8.30
CA TYR A 59 -8.91 -14.37 8.57
C TYR A 59 -8.15 -15.65 8.19
N GLY A 60 -7.50 -15.66 7.02
CA GLY A 60 -6.69 -16.77 6.53
C GLY A 60 -5.47 -17.03 7.40
N ALA A 61 -4.71 -15.98 7.74
CA ALA A 61 -3.54 -16.09 8.61
C ALA A 61 -3.86 -16.67 10.00
N LEU A 62 -5.04 -16.37 10.56
CA LEU A 62 -5.49 -16.91 11.84
C LEU A 62 -5.95 -18.38 11.76
N ARG A 63 -6.41 -18.85 10.59
CA ARG A 63 -6.98 -20.20 10.41
C ARG A 63 -5.94 -21.25 10.02
N ILE A 64 -5.04 -20.91 9.09
CA ILE A 64 -4.08 -21.87 8.50
C ILE A 64 -2.62 -21.57 8.85
N GLY A 65 -2.40 -20.54 9.67
CA GLY A 65 -1.08 -20.08 10.07
C GLY A 65 -0.48 -19.07 9.08
N PRO A 66 0.27 -18.06 9.56
CA PRO A 66 0.83 -17.02 8.72
C PRO A 66 1.74 -17.49 7.56
N PRO A 67 2.69 -18.44 7.75
CA PRO A 67 3.58 -18.83 6.65
C PRO A 67 2.83 -19.62 5.57
N SER A 68 1.89 -20.49 5.95
CA SER A 68 1.07 -21.26 5.01
C SER A 68 0.15 -20.36 4.20
N TYR A 69 -0.46 -19.35 4.85
CA TYR A 69 -1.31 -18.37 4.16
C TYR A 69 -0.53 -17.57 3.13
N LEU A 70 0.66 -17.07 3.48
CA LEU A 70 1.49 -16.30 2.55
C LEU A 70 1.88 -17.11 1.32
N VAL A 71 2.26 -18.38 1.49
CA VAL A 71 2.61 -19.27 0.37
C VAL A 71 1.41 -19.48 -0.55
N CYS A 72 0.22 -19.74 0.01
CA CYS A 72 -0.99 -19.92 -0.79
C CYS A 72 -1.43 -18.62 -1.49
N ALA A 73 -1.42 -17.49 -0.79
CA ALA A 73 -1.87 -16.20 -1.32
C ALA A 73 -0.91 -15.67 -2.39
N HIS A 74 0.40 -15.63 -2.10
CA HIS A 74 1.39 -15.18 -3.08
C HIS A 74 1.60 -16.19 -4.21
N GLY A 75 1.52 -17.50 -3.95
CA GLY A 75 1.57 -18.54 -4.98
C GLY A 75 0.36 -18.46 -5.90
N GLY A 76 -0.85 -18.28 -5.36
CA GLY A 76 -2.06 -18.07 -6.13
C GLY A 76 -2.01 -16.79 -6.97
N ALA A 77 -1.60 -15.67 -6.38
CA ALA A 77 -1.43 -14.40 -7.09
C ALA A 77 -0.38 -14.51 -8.21
N ALA A 78 0.74 -15.19 -7.95
CA ALA A 78 1.77 -15.43 -8.96
C ALA A 78 1.24 -16.32 -10.10
N GLY A 79 0.45 -17.36 -9.79
CA GLY A 79 -0.18 -18.22 -10.78
C GLY A 79 -1.15 -17.46 -11.69
N VAL A 80 -2.04 -16.65 -11.10
CA VAL A 80 -2.99 -15.83 -11.86
C VAL A 80 -2.25 -14.78 -12.70
N ALA A 81 -1.26 -14.09 -12.12
CA ALA A 81 -0.45 -13.11 -12.84
C ALA A 81 0.33 -13.75 -14.00
N ALA A 82 0.88 -14.95 -13.82
CA ALA A 82 1.56 -15.69 -14.87
C ALA A 82 0.60 -16.10 -15.99
N LEU A 83 -0.61 -16.59 -15.65
CA LEU A 83 -1.63 -16.92 -16.63
C LEU A 83 -2.06 -15.70 -17.46
N VAL A 84 -2.28 -14.56 -16.80
CA VAL A 84 -2.59 -13.30 -17.47
C VAL A 84 -1.44 -12.88 -18.38
N ALA A 85 -0.20 -12.89 -17.88
CA ALA A 85 0.98 -12.50 -18.64
C ALA A 85 1.20 -13.40 -19.87
N LEU A 86 0.95 -14.72 -19.73
CA LEU A 86 1.01 -15.68 -20.84
C LEU A 86 -0.11 -15.44 -21.87
N ALA A 87 -1.31 -15.06 -21.42
CA ALA A 87 -2.45 -14.81 -22.30
C ALA A 87 -2.37 -13.46 -23.03
N THR A 88 -1.84 -12.41 -22.40
CA THR A 88 -1.83 -11.05 -22.95
C THR A 88 -0.50 -10.67 -23.58
N THR A 89 0.61 -11.14 -23.02
CA THR A 89 1.98 -10.69 -23.35
C THR A 89 3.00 -11.83 -23.28
N PRO A 90 2.80 -12.94 -24.03
CA PRO A 90 3.64 -14.14 -23.92
C PRO A 90 5.12 -13.87 -24.25
N ARG A 91 5.40 -12.95 -25.18
CA ARG A 91 6.78 -12.56 -25.55
C ARG A 91 7.49 -11.80 -24.43
N GLY A 92 6.81 -10.83 -23.80
CA GLY A 92 7.36 -10.09 -22.65
C GLY A 92 7.54 -10.94 -21.40
N PHE A 93 6.70 -11.98 -21.24
CA PHE A 93 6.88 -12.97 -20.18
C PHE A 93 8.19 -13.76 -20.38
N GLY A 94 8.48 -14.20 -21.61
CA GLY A 94 9.76 -14.85 -21.93
C GLY A 94 10.97 -13.94 -21.73
N GLU A 95 10.86 -12.67 -22.12
CA GLU A 95 11.92 -11.66 -21.92
C GLU A 95 12.21 -11.38 -20.44
N SER A 96 11.23 -11.60 -19.55
CA SER A 96 11.41 -11.45 -18.10
C SER A 96 12.39 -12.47 -17.51
N PHE A 97 12.59 -13.61 -18.19
CA PHE A 97 13.58 -14.63 -17.83
C PHE A 97 14.94 -14.41 -18.51
N SER A 98 15.11 -13.33 -19.27
CA SER A 98 16.41 -13.02 -19.88
C SER A 98 17.43 -12.60 -18.81
N PRO A 99 18.72 -12.97 -18.95
CA PRO A 99 19.77 -12.66 -17.98
C PRO A 99 19.80 -11.21 -17.44
N PRO A 100 19.63 -10.16 -18.27
CA PRO A 100 19.65 -8.78 -17.76
C PRO A 100 18.45 -8.44 -16.85
N ASN A 101 17.30 -9.07 -17.07
CA ASN A 101 16.08 -8.81 -16.29
C ASN A 101 15.98 -9.71 -15.05
N LEU A 102 16.69 -10.85 -15.08
CA LEU A 102 16.65 -11.86 -14.03
C LEU A 102 17.13 -11.29 -12.69
N LEU A 103 18.17 -10.45 -12.68
CA LEU A 103 18.63 -9.77 -11.47
C LEU A 103 17.55 -8.86 -10.87
N THR A 104 16.84 -8.10 -11.71
CA THR A 104 15.77 -7.19 -11.28
C THR A 104 14.57 -7.96 -10.74
N VAL A 105 14.17 -9.04 -11.42
CA VAL A 105 13.05 -9.90 -11.03
C VAL A 105 13.36 -10.62 -9.73
N VAL A 106 14.53 -11.25 -9.62
CA VAL A 106 14.97 -11.96 -8.41
C VAL A 106 15.17 -10.97 -7.27
N GLY A 107 15.80 -9.82 -7.52
CA GLY A 107 16.00 -8.78 -6.50
C GLY A 107 14.67 -8.23 -5.96
N HIS A 108 13.71 -7.95 -6.84
CA HIS A 108 12.38 -7.51 -6.44
C HIS A 108 11.63 -8.61 -5.66
N GLY A 109 11.71 -9.87 -6.12
CA GLY A 109 11.11 -11.02 -5.45
C GLY A 109 11.70 -11.24 -4.05
N LEU A 110 13.02 -11.22 -3.91
CA LEU A 110 13.70 -11.36 -2.62
C LEU A 110 13.33 -10.23 -1.68
N LEU A 111 13.44 -8.97 -2.11
CA LEU A 111 13.07 -7.83 -1.28
C LEU A 111 11.59 -7.85 -0.88
N GLY A 112 10.71 -8.24 -1.81
CA GLY A 112 9.28 -8.39 -1.57
C GLY A 112 8.97 -9.45 -0.52
N VAL A 113 9.49 -10.67 -0.70
CA VAL A 113 9.28 -11.81 0.21
C VAL A 113 9.93 -11.58 1.57
N THR A 114 11.14 -11.01 1.61
CA THR A 114 11.77 -10.63 2.88
C THR A 114 10.94 -9.57 3.60
N GLY A 115 10.45 -8.55 2.88
CA GLY A 115 9.62 -7.50 3.45
C GLY A 115 8.27 -7.99 3.99
N THR A 116 7.57 -8.84 3.24
CA THR A 116 6.32 -9.47 3.70
C THR A 116 6.58 -10.47 4.82
N GLY A 117 7.66 -11.26 4.76
CA GLY A 117 8.08 -12.15 5.83
C GLY A 117 8.34 -11.40 7.14
N MET A 118 9.14 -10.33 7.10
CA MET A 118 9.39 -9.47 8.26
C MET A 118 8.10 -8.86 8.83
N GLN A 119 7.21 -8.36 7.97
CA GLN A 119 5.92 -7.83 8.42
C GLN A 119 5.11 -8.91 9.14
N THR A 120 5.03 -10.10 8.57
CA THR A 120 4.15 -11.16 9.06
C THR A 120 4.67 -11.71 10.38
N SER A 121 5.98 -11.83 10.54
CA SER A 121 6.64 -12.11 11.82
C SER A 121 6.47 -10.97 12.83
N ALA A 122 6.47 -9.70 12.42
CA ALA A 122 6.20 -8.59 13.33
C ALA A 122 4.75 -8.64 13.88
N MET A 123 3.78 -9.09 13.08
CA MET A 123 2.39 -9.24 13.50
C MET A 123 2.17 -10.40 14.49
N THR A 124 3.12 -11.34 14.61
CA THR A 124 3.06 -12.39 15.64
C THR A 124 3.68 -11.94 16.97
N LEU A 125 4.59 -10.97 16.94
CA LEU A 125 5.29 -10.45 18.11
C LEU A 125 4.64 -9.19 18.73
N ALA A 126 3.90 -8.42 17.93
CA ALA A 126 3.27 -7.19 18.35
C ALA A 126 1.83 -7.07 17.80
N PRO A 127 0.94 -6.31 18.47
CA PRO A 127 -0.40 -6.07 17.98
C PRO A 127 -0.38 -5.53 16.55
N ALA A 128 -1.24 -6.06 15.67
CA ALA A 128 -1.32 -5.68 14.26
C ALA A 128 -1.52 -4.17 14.04
N ALA A 129 -2.10 -3.47 15.03
CA ALA A 129 -2.18 -2.03 15.03
C ALA A 129 -0.78 -1.38 14.99
N TYR A 130 0.15 -1.82 15.84
CA TYR A 130 1.51 -1.26 15.96
C TYR A 130 2.32 -1.46 14.68
N VAL A 131 2.20 -2.65 14.08
CA VAL A 131 2.85 -2.97 12.80
C VAL A 131 2.28 -2.10 11.67
N ASN A 132 0.97 -1.84 11.66
CA ASN A 132 0.34 -0.96 10.68
C ASN A 132 0.73 0.52 10.85
N ALA A 133 0.90 0.98 12.09
CA ALA A 133 1.41 2.34 12.34
C ALA A 133 2.83 2.52 11.80
N ILE A 134 3.73 1.56 12.08
CA ILE A 134 5.10 1.56 11.56
C ILE A 134 5.12 1.49 10.03
N ARG A 135 4.27 0.65 9.42
CA ARG A 135 4.14 0.58 7.95
C ARG A 135 3.74 1.91 7.32
N ARG A 136 2.85 2.67 7.96
CA ARG A 136 2.43 3.98 7.46
C ARG A 136 3.54 5.03 7.58
N MET A 137 4.46 4.89 8.54
CA MET A 137 5.68 5.70 8.63
C MET A 137 6.62 5.50 7.43
N SER A 138 6.56 4.35 6.74
CA SER A 138 7.33 4.12 5.50
C SER A 138 6.96 5.12 4.39
N ALA A 139 5.76 5.71 4.41
CA ALA A 139 5.39 6.78 3.49
C ALA A 139 6.24 8.05 3.70
N VAL A 140 6.64 8.34 4.95
CA VAL A 140 7.55 9.46 5.26
C VAL A 140 8.92 9.19 4.67
N LEU A 141 9.44 7.97 4.84
CA LEU A 141 10.71 7.56 4.25
C LEU A 141 10.66 7.61 2.71
N ALA A 142 9.56 7.18 2.10
CA ALA A 142 9.37 7.26 0.64
C ALA A 142 9.41 8.71 0.12
N VAL A 143 8.80 9.66 0.84
CA VAL A 143 8.87 11.09 0.49
C VAL A 143 10.29 11.64 0.63
N LEU A 144 11.01 11.26 1.69
CA LEU A 144 12.40 11.67 1.91
C LEU A 144 13.33 11.09 0.84
N LEU A 145 13.18 9.81 0.50
CA LEU A 145 13.94 9.14 -0.56
C LEU A 145 13.62 9.73 -1.94
N GLY A 146 12.33 10.01 -2.21
CA GLY A 146 11.86 10.68 -3.42
C GLY A 146 12.56 12.02 -3.63
N ARG A 147 12.71 12.80 -2.56
CA ARG A 147 13.47 14.05 -2.60
C ARG A 147 14.97 13.85 -2.75
N ALA A 148 15.57 12.93 -2.01
CA ALA A 148 17.02 12.72 -2.01
C ALA A 148 17.53 12.12 -3.34
N LEU A 149 16.78 11.19 -3.93
CA LEU A 149 17.19 10.43 -5.10
C LEU A 149 16.64 11.01 -6.42
N PHE A 150 15.38 11.46 -6.43
CA PHE A 150 14.70 11.95 -7.64
C PHE A 150 14.54 13.48 -7.68
N ARG A 151 15.02 14.21 -6.66
CA ARG A 151 14.94 15.67 -6.54
C ARG A 151 13.53 16.26 -6.71
N GLU A 152 12.50 15.51 -6.36
CA GLU A 152 11.11 15.95 -6.50
C GLU A 152 10.86 17.29 -5.77
N PRO A 153 10.13 18.25 -6.36
CA PRO A 153 9.75 19.51 -5.72
C PRO A 153 8.65 19.30 -4.65
N ASP A 154 8.31 20.35 -3.90
CA ASP A 154 7.26 20.35 -2.87
C ASP A 154 7.45 19.41 -1.66
N LEU A 155 8.69 19.32 -1.16
CA LEU A 155 9.01 18.51 0.03
C LEU A 155 8.14 18.85 1.24
N ALA A 156 7.95 20.15 1.53
CA ALA A 156 7.20 20.58 2.71
C ALA A 156 5.76 20.05 2.69
N ARG A 157 5.05 20.17 1.55
CA ARG A 157 3.66 19.70 1.41
C ARG A 157 3.54 18.19 1.56
N ARG A 158 4.43 17.44 0.91
CA ARG A 158 4.42 15.97 0.92
C ARG A 158 4.82 15.42 2.29
N LEU A 159 5.78 16.07 2.97
CA LEU A 159 6.20 15.70 4.32
C LEU A 159 5.09 15.99 5.34
N THR A 160 4.45 17.18 5.28
CA THR A 160 3.33 17.50 6.17
C THR A 160 2.16 16.55 5.99
N ALA A 161 1.87 16.16 4.75
CA ALA A 161 0.79 15.23 4.46
C ALA A 161 1.12 13.78 4.88
N ALA A 162 2.39 13.35 4.76
CA ALA A 162 2.84 12.06 5.27
C ALA A 162 2.77 12.01 6.80
N LEU A 163 3.20 13.09 7.49
CA LEU A 163 3.11 13.22 8.94
C LEU A 163 1.65 13.24 9.42
N LEU A 164 0.75 13.93 8.70
CA LEU A 164 -0.70 13.91 8.98
C LEU A 164 -1.31 12.51 8.85
N ALA A 165 -0.93 11.76 7.81
CA ALA A 165 -1.37 10.38 7.63
C ALA A 165 -0.84 9.45 8.75
N CYS A 166 0.39 9.68 9.22
CA CYS A 166 0.98 8.96 10.35
C CYS A 166 0.31 9.32 11.68
N ALA A 167 0.02 10.60 11.91
CA ALA A 167 -0.70 11.06 13.10
C ALA A 167 -2.13 10.47 13.15
N GLY A 168 -2.85 10.45 12.02
CA GLY A 168 -4.16 9.78 11.94
C GLY A 168 -4.11 8.28 12.22
N ALA A 169 -3.05 7.61 11.76
CA ALA A 169 -2.81 6.21 12.07
C ALA A 169 -2.50 5.96 13.56
N ALA A 170 -1.73 6.85 14.19
CA ALA A 170 -1.45 6.79 15.62
C ALA A 170 -2.72 7.01 16.46
N CYS A 171 -3.58 7.95 16.07
CA CYS A 171 -4.88 8.14 16.72
C CYS A 171 -5.80 6.93 16.55
N LEU A 172 -5.85 6.29 15.37
CA LEU A 172 -6.58 5.04 15.15
C LEU A 172 -6.06 3.87 15.98
N LEU A 173 -4.79 3.90 16.37
CA LEU A 173 -4.14 2.87 17.17
C LEU A 173 -4.40 3.02 18.66
N LEU A 174 -4.52 4.26 19.14
CA LEU A 174 -4.82 4.60 20.54
C LEU A 174 -6.33 4.60 20.85
N ALA A 175 -7.16 4.33 19.85
CA ALA A 175 -8.62 4.34 19.87
C ALA A 175 -9.22 2.96 20.16
#